data_AF-A0A7Z9LIK5-F1
#
_entry.id   AF-A0A7Z9LIK5-F1
#
_cell.length_a   1.000
_cell.length_b   1.000
_cell.length_c   1.000
_cell.angle_alpha   90.00
_cell.angle_beta   90.00
_cell.angle_gamma   90.00
#
_symmetry.space_group_name_H-M   'P 1'
#
loop_
_entity.id
_entity.type
_entity.pdbx_description
1 polymer ?
#
loop_
_entity_poly.entity_id
_entity_poly.type
_entity_poly.pdbx_seq_one_letter_code
_entity_poly.pdbx_strand_id
1 'polypeptide(L)'
;GDVVGFDILPGSDDVYNSKTGRWDTLPGGPNYAPNMAYIGWGVYVMARVDSNSKKRKAAWSAAAHLGGKDISLWASAYPSGFQPYRNSHFNIDEWVNAGYDRAFITSYLESESNSYNHPNAAIEPRIPGIFQYYSVAEDELSKIYAGKYDAQTGANNIAAAWEKLTDQIGRKKQVALYRASLGL
;
A
#
# COMPACT_ATOMS: atom_id res chain seq x y z
N GLY A 1 15.52 -16.73 -11.78
CA GLY A 1 15.48 -15.48 -11.00
C GLY A 1 16.00 -15.77 -9.62
N ASP A 2 17.31 -15.99 -9.49
CA ASP A 2 17.81 -16.89 -8.43
C ASP A 2 18.44 -16.14 -7.24
N VAL A 3 18.34 -14.81 -7.23
CA VAL A 3 19.04 -13.95 -6.26
C VAL A 3 18.10 -13.13 -5.37
N VAL A 4 16.79 -13.10 -5.66
CA VAL A 4 15.78 -12.35 -4.90
C VAL A 4 14.49 -13.17 -4.87
N GLY A 5 13.90 -13.35 -3.68
CA GLY A 5 12.58 -13.95 -3.49
C GLY A 5 11.54 -12.93 -3.03
N PHE A 6 10.27 -13.28 -3.15
CA PHE A 6 9.14 -12.45 -2.72
C PHE A 6 8.38 -13.14 -1.59
N ASP A 7 7.98 -12.38 -0.59
CA ASP A 7 7.09 -12.83 0.47
C ASP A 7 6.38 -11.61 1.10
N ILE A 8 5.39 -11.86 1.95
CA ILE A 8 4.80 -10.85 2.81
C ILE A 8 5.83 -10.24 3.76
N LEU A 9 5.54 -9.07 4.33
CA LEU A 9 6.40 -8.48 5.36
C LEU A 9 6.62 -9.47 6.51
N PRO A 10 7.84 -9.56 7.09
CA PRO A 10 8.12 -10.43 8.22
C PRO A 10 7.16 -10.21 9.39
N GLY A 11 6.78 -11.30 10.04
CA GLY A 11 5.95 -11.25 11.23
C GLY A 11 6.74 -10.94 12.50
N SER A 12 6.01 -10.67 13.58
CA SER A 12 6.54 -10.44 14.93
C SER A 12 5.74 -11.25 15.93
N ASP A 13 6.40 -11.87 16.91
CA ASP A 13 5.71 -12.53 18.03
C ASP A 13 5.02 -11.52 18.94
N ASP A 14 5.53 -10.28 18.98
CA ASP A 14 4.96 -9.18 19.75
C ASP A 14 4.03 -8.32 18.88
N VAL A 15 2.87 -7.97 19.43
CA VAL A 15 1.88 -7.08 18.81
C VAL A 15 1.49 -5.94 19.74
N TYR A 16 1.32 -4.74 19.21
CA TYR A 16 0.81 -3.62 19.99
C TYR A 16 -0.72 -3.71 20.10
N ASN A 17 -1.22 -3.86 21.32
CA ASN A 17 -2.64 -3.90 21.61
C ASN A 17 -3.15 -2.48 21.90
N SER A 18 -3.82 -1.90 20.91
CA SER A 18 -4.36 -0.53 21.01
C SER A 18 -5.47 -0.37 22.05
N LYS A 19 -6.11 -1.45 22.51
CA LYS A 19 -7.15 -1.40 23.56
C LYS A 19 -6.55 -1.31 24.95
N THR A 20 -5.45 -2.01 25.19
CA THR A 20 -4.75 -2.03 26.50
C THR A 20 -3.60 -1.04 26.58
N GLY A 21 -3.10 -0.57 25.43
CA GLY A 21 -1.93 0.30 25.32
C GLY A 21 -0.62 -0.40 25.63
N ARG A 22 -0.52 -1.71 25.39
CA ARG A 22 0.65 -2.54 25.75
C ARG A 22 1.04 -3.46 24.59
N TRP A 23 2.29 -3.90 24.62
CA TRP A 23 2.76 -4.99 23.76
C TRP A 23 2.38 -6.33 24.38
N ASP A 24 1.78 -7.21 23.58
CA ASP A 24 1.42 -8.57 23.94
C ASP A 24 2.24 -9.56 23.07
N THR A 25 2.80 -10.61 23.66
CA THR A 25 3.44 -11.70 22.91
C THR A 25 2.40 -12.77 22.59
N LEU A 26 2.22 -13.12 21.31
CA LEU A 26 1.21 -14.09 20.89
C LEU A 26 1.68 -15.53 21.09
N PRO A 27 0.90 -16.40 21.79
CA PRO A 27 1.28 -17.79 21.99
C PRO A 27 1.41 -18.62 20.71
N GLY A 28 0.73 -18.20 19.64
CA GLY A 28 0.74 -18.85 18.33
C GLY A 28 1.40 -18.00 17.25
N GLY A 29 2.33 -17.11 17.63
CA GLY A 29 3.06 -16.25 16.70
C GLY A 29 3.80 -17.02 15.59
N PRO A 30 4.39 -16.30 14.61
CA PRO A 30 4.43 -14.83 14.53
C PRO A 30 3.15 -14.21 13.96
N ASN A 31 2.83 -12.98 14.39
CA ASN A 31 1.78 -12.16 13.80
C ASN A 31 2.30 -11.42 12.56
N TYR A 32 1.63 -11.63 11.43
CA TYR A 32 1.93 -10.90 10.20
C TYR A 32 0.96 -9.74 10.01
N ALA A 33 1.46 -8.62 9.51
CA ALA A 33 0.67 -7.45 9.12
C ALA A 33 1.23 -6.88 7.79
N PRO A 34 1.04 -7.59 6.66
CA PRO A 34 1.60 -7.14 5.39
C PRO A 34 1.04 -5.78 4.99
N ASN A 35 1.93 -4.87 4.62
CA ASN A 35 1.53 -3.57 4.07
C ASN A 35 1.05 -3.77 2.62
N MET A 36 -0.17 -3.34 2.32
CA MET A 36 -0.73 -3.33 0.96
C MET A 36 -0.19 -2.17 0.12
N ALA A 37 1.14 -2.05 0.04
CA ALA A 37 1.83 -1.00 -0.71
C ALA A 37 2.19 -1.42 -2.14
N TYR A 38 1.35 -2.25 -2.77
CA TYR A 38 1.48 -2.54 -4.20
C TYR A 38 0.96 -1.34 -4.99
N ILE A 39 1.92 -0.59 -5.52
CA ILE A 39 1.68 0.69 -6.18
C ILE A 39 0.98 0.53 -7.52
N GLY A 40 0.44 1.62 -8.04
CA GLY A 40 -0.19 1.59 -9.34
C GLY A 40 -0.55 2.97 -9.83
N TRP A 41 -1.47 3.01 -10.79
CA TRP A 41 -1.89 4.25 -11.39
C TRP A 41 -3.12 4.83 -10.69
N GLY A 42 -3.06 6.12 -10.37
CA GLY A 42 -4.23 6.93 -10.03
C GLY A 42 -4.70 7.68 -11.27
N VAL A 43 -5.93 7.41 -11.74
CA VAL A 43 -6.55 8.15 -12.85
C VAL A 43 -7.63 9.07 -12.30
N TYR A 44 -7.46 10.38 -12.51
CA TYR A 44 -8.36 11.41 -11.99
C TYR A 44 -9.09 12.15 -13.11
N VAL A 45 -10.42 12.18 -13.04
CA VAL A 45 -11.26 13.03 -13.89
C VAL A 45 -11.54 14.35 -13.17
N MET A 46 -11.04 15.44 -13.72
CA MET A 46 -11.12 16.77 -13.09
C MET A 46 -12.49 17.42 -13.35
N ALA A 47 -13.02 18.15 -12.36
CA ALA A 47 -14.31 18.87 -12.43
C ALA A 47 -14.46 19.84 -13.63
N ARG A 48 -13.36 20.20 -14.29
CA ARG A 48 -13.35 21.01 -15.52
C ARG A 48 -14.19 20.42 -16.66
N VAL A 49 -14.46 19.11 -16.65
CA VAL A 49 -15.29 18.46 -17.67
C VAL A 49 -16.79 18.53 -17.37
N ASP A 50 -17.20 18.97 -16.16
CA ASP A 50 -18.58 18.80 -15.69
C ASP A 50 -19.60 19.64 -16.46
N SER A 51 -19.19 20.81 -16.94
CA SER A 51 -20.03 21.71 -17.73
C SER A 51 -20.31 21.20 -19.14
N ASN A 52 -19.65 20.12 -19.59
CA ASN A 52 -19.82 19.57 -20.93
C ASN A 52 -20.00 18.05 -20.90
N SER A 53 -21.22 17.59 -21.15
CA SER A 53 -21.59 16.17 -21.10
C SER A 53 -20.76 15.28 -22.03
N LYS A 54 -20.38 15.77 -23.22
CA LYS A 54 -19.53 15.03 -24.17
C LYS A 54 -18.11 14.86 -23.63
N LYS A 55 -17.50 15.94 -23.10
CA LYS A 55 -16.17 15.88 -22.47
C LYS A 55 -16.17 14.98 -21.24
N ARG A 56 -17.19 15.11 -20.38
CA ARG A 56 -17.35 14.27 -19.19
C ARG A 56 -17.44 12.80 -19.56
N LYS A 57 -18.27 12.43 -20.54
CA LYS A 57 -18.39 11.04 -21.01
C LYS A 57 -17.07 10.53 -21.58
N ALA A 58 -16.38 11.32 -22.41
CA ALA A 58 -15.10 10.92 -22.99
C ALA A 58 -14.03 10.70 -21.92
N ALA A 59 -13.90 11.59 -20.95
CA ALA A 59 -12.92 11.48 -19.86
C ALA A 59 -13.16 10.23 -19.01
N TRP A 60 -14.41 9.98 -18.59
CA TRP A 60 -14.76 8.77 -17.85
C TRP A 60 -14.60 7.49 -18.67
N SER A 61 -14.88 7.53 -19.99
CA SER A 61 -14.66 6.39 -20.88
C SER A 61 -13.18 6.05 -20.99
N ALA A 62 -12.30 7.05 -21.08
CA ALA A 62 -10.86 6.82 -21.11
C ALA A 62 -10.36 6.24 -19.78
N ALA A 63 -10.81 6.79 -18.64
CA ALA A 63 -10.47 6.25 -17.32
C ALA A 63 -10.94 4.80 -17.15
N ALA A 64 -12.16 4.48 -17.58
CA ALA A 64 -12.71 3.13 -17.54
C ALA A 64 -11.96 2.15 -18.45
N HIS A 65 -11.51 2.59 -19.62
CA HIS A 65 -10.69 1.77 -20.52
C HIS A 65 -9.32 1.48 -19.91
N LEU A 66 -8.65 2.50 -19.35
CA LEU A 66 -7.33 2.35 -18.72
C LEU A 66 -7.36 1.40 -17.50
N GLY A 67 -8.44 1.45 -16.73
CA GLY A 67 -8.68 0.51 -15.64
C GLY A 67 -9.38 -0.78 -16.09
N GLY A 68 -9.64 -0.96 -17.38
CA GLY A 68 -10.48 -2.03 -17.93
C GLY A 68 -9.74 -3.35 -18.06
N LYS A 69 -10.49 -4.46 -18.05
CA LYS A 69 -9.95 -5.83 -18.16
C LYS A 69 -9.13 -6.07 -19.43
N ASP A 70 -9.46 -5.35 -20.51
CA ASP A 70 -8.93 -5.63 -21.85
C ASP A 70 -7.44 -5.32 -21.97
N ILE A 71 -6.93 -4.40 -21.13
CA ILE A 71 -5.52 -3.99 -21.13
C ILE A 71 -4.84 -4.22 -19.77
N SER A 72 -5.59 -4.59 -18.72
CA SER A 72 -5.09 -4.54 -17.35
C SER A 72 -3.96 -5.53 -17.07
N LEU A 73 -4.05 -6.74 -17.63
CA LEU A 73 -2.98 -7.72 -17.50
C LEU A 73 -1.73 -7.26 -18.27
N TRP A 74 -1.90 -6.77 -19.50
CA TRP A 74 -0.78 -6.22 -20.27
C TRP A 74 -0.10 -5.07 -19.53
N ALA A 75 -0.87 -4.16 -18.94
CA ALA A 75 -0.32 -3.08 -18.13
C ALA A 75 0.42 -3.59 -16.88
N SER A 76 0.02 -4.74 -16.31
CA SER A 76 0.71 -5.32 -15.15
C SER A 76 1.97 -6.12 -15.53
N ALA A 77 1.92 -6.83 -16.65
CA ALA A 77 3.00 -7.66 -17.17
C ALA A 77 4.01 -6.89 -18.05
N TYR A 78 3.68 -5.69 -18.51
CA TYR A 78 4.65 -4.76 -19.06
C TYR A 78 5.23 -3.92 -17.91
N PRO A 79 6.51 -3.49 -17.93
CA PRO A 79 7.13 -2.69 -16.86
C PRO A 79 6.59 -1.25 -16.82
N SER A 80 5.28 -1.11 -16.63
CA SER A 80 4.52 0.12 -16.57
C SER A 80 4.44 0.67 -15.13
N GLY A 81 4.85 -0.15 -14.15
CA GLY A 81 4.73 0.12 -12.72
C GLY A 81 3.35 -0.20 -12.14
N PHE A 82 2.42 -0.76 -12.93
CA PHE A 82 1.09 -1.16 -12.44
C PHE A 82 1.11 -2.57 -11.86
N GLN A 83 0.75 -2.74 -10.60
CA GLN A 83 0.77 -4.05 -9.95
C GLN A 83 -0.55 -4.82 -10.16
N PRO A 84 -0.54 -6.17 -10.14
CA PRO A 84 -1.74 -7.02 -10.16
C PRO A 84 -2.82 -6.62 -9.15
N TYR A 85 -4.05 -6.41 -9.61
CA TYR A 85 -5.17 -5.96 -8.76
C TYR A 85 -6.51 -6.67 -9.07
N ARG A 86 -6.51 -7.61 -10.01
CA ARG A 86 -7.70 -8.39 -10.40
C ARG A 86 -7.41 -9.87 -10.19
N ASN A 87 -8.40 -10.64 -9.76
CA ASN A 87 -8.26 -12.10 -9.63
C ASN A 87 -7.74 -12.77 -10.91
N SER A 88 -8.15 -12.27 -12.09
CA SER A 88 -7.68 -12.79 -13.39
C SER A 88 -6.20 -12.55 -13.65
N HIS A 89 -5.55 -11.60 -12.96
CA HIS A 89 -4.12 -11.37 -13.08
C HIS A 89 -3.29 -12.45 -12.38
N PHE A 90 -3.87 -13.29 -11.52
CA PHE A 90 -3.16 -14.36 -10.80
C PHE A 90 -3.10 -15.69 -11.59
N ASN A 91 -3.44 -15.67 -12.89
CA ASN A 91 -3.25 -16.83 -13.76
C ASN A 91 -1.80 -16.90 -14.24
N ILE A 92 -0.99 -17.78 -13.62
CA ILE A 92 0.44 -17.94 -13.91
C ILE A 92 0.74 -18.20 -15.39
N ASP A 93 -0.11 -18.95 -16.09
CA ASP A 93 0.17 -19.35 -17.47
C ASP A 93 0.16 -18.15 -18.42
N GLU A 94 -0.65 -17.12 -18.13
CA GLU A 94 -0.67 -15.88 -18.93
C GLU A 94 0.69 -15.15 -18.87
N TRP A 95 1.34 -15.14 -17.70
CA TRP A 95 2.63 -14.48 -17.53
C TRP A 95 3.77 -15.29 -18.13
N VAL A 96 3.73 -16.62 -18.00
CA VAL A 96 4.70 -17.50 -18.64
C VAL A 96 4.62 -17.36 -20.17
N ASN A 97 3.41 -17.26 -20.72
CA ASN A 97 3.21 -16.97 -22.15
C ASN A 97 3.73 -15.59 -22.56
N ALA A 98 3.76 -14.62 -21.63
CA ALA A 98 4.38 -13.31 -21.83
C ALA A 98 5.91 -13.32 -21.66
N GLY A 99 6.52 -14.47 -21.36
CA GLY A 99 7.97 -14.66 -21.29
C GLY A 99 8.57 -14.61 -19.89
N TYR A 100 7.75 -14.61 -18.83
CA TYR A 100 8.24 -14.66 -17.45
C TYR A 100 8.70 -16.07 -17.07
N ASP A 101 9.77 -16.15 -16.28
CA ASP A 101 10.14 -17.39 -15.61
C ASP A 101 9.04 -17.80 -14.62
N ARG A 102 8.63 -19.07 -14.67
CA ARG A 102 7.49 -19.58 -13.89
C ARG A 102 7.74 -19.46 -12.39
N ALA A 103 8.92 -19.88 -11.92
CA ALA A 103 9.21 -19.86 -10.49
C ALA A 103 9.22 -18.43 -9.95
N PHE A 104 9.86 -17.51 -10.68
CA PHE A 104 9.86 -16.09 -10.35
C PHE A 104 8.45 -15.50 -10.28
N ILE A 105 7.64 -15.68 -11.32
CA ILE A 105 6.30 -15.05 -11.36
C ILE A 105 5.34 -15.69 -10.36
N THR A 106 5.43 -16.99 -10.12
CA THR A 106 4.66 -17.66 -9.06
C THR A 106 4.98 -17.04 -7.70
N SER A 107 6.26 -16.92 -7.33
CA SER A 107 6.65 -16.30 -6.06
C SER A 107 6.16 -14.85 -5.94
N TYR A 108 6.30 -14.05 -7.00
CA TYR A 108 5.83 -12.66 -7.02
C TYR A 108 4.31 -12.55 -6.83
N LEU A 109 3.51 -13.27 -7.63
CA LEU A 109 2.05 -13.22 -7.54
C LEU A 109 1.52 -13.84 -6.24
N GLU A 110 2.19 -14.84 -5.68
CA GLU A 110 1.86 -15.38 -4.36
C GLU A 110 2.10 -14.34 -3.27
N SER A 111 3.20 -13.60 -3.30
CA SER A 111 3.47 -12.54 -2.30
C SER A 111 2.39 -11.46 -2.30
N GLU A 112 1.88 -11.09 -3.49
CA GLU A 112 0.76 -10.17 -3.67
C GLU A 112 -0.55 -10.74 -3.15
N SER A 113 -0.92 -11.93 -3.62
CA SER A 113 -2.17 -12.60 -3.23
C SER A 113 -2.22 -12.84 -1.72
N ASN A 114 -1.12 -13.31 -1.13
CA ASN A 114 -1.00 -13.54 0.30
C ASN A 114 -1.14 -12.23 1.09
N SER A 115 -0.55 -11.14 0.60
CA SER A 115 -0.69 -9.83 1.23
C SER A 115 -2.13 -9.29 1.14
N TYR A 116 -2.74 -9.33 -0.05
CA TYR A 116 -4.10 -8.82 -0.29
C TYR A 116 -5.16 -9.55 0.53
N ASN A 117 -4.97 -10.85 0.75
CA ASN A 117 -5.94 -11.70 1.43
C ASN A 117 -5.59 -11.95 2.91
N HIS A 118 -4.51 -11.37 3.43
CA HIS A 118 -4.15 -11.54 4.83
C HIS A 118 -5.18 -10.85 5.76
N PRO A 119 -5.68 -11.51 6.82
CA PRO A 119 -6.69 -10.92 7.71
C PRO A 119 -6.21 -9.64 8.44
N ASN A 120 -4.90 -9.50 8.61
CA ASN A 120 -4.25 -8.34 9.23
C ASN A 120 -3.56 -7.43 8.20
N ALA A 121 -3.95 -7.47 6.92
CA ALA A 121 -3.37 -6.60 5.91
C ALA A 121 -3.49 -5.12 6.32
N ALA A 122 -2.35 -4.43 6.32
CA ALA A 122 -2.28 -3.01 6.66
C ALA A 122 -2.55 -2.19 5.40
N ILE A 123 -3.67 -1.46 5.40
CA ILE A 123 -4.07 -0.57 4.31
C ILE A 123 -3.54 0.84 4.61
N GLU A 124 -2.95 1.47 3.60
CA GLU A 124 -2.52 2.87 3.69
C GLU A 124 -3.69 3.80 4.09
N PRO A 125 -3.55 4.60 5.16
CA PRO A 125 -4.56 5.58 5.52
C PRO A 125 -4.72 6.66 4.44
N ARG A 126 -5.93 6.82 3.91
CA ARG A 126 -6.25 7.90 2.96
C ARG A 126 -6.48 9.21 3.69
N ILE A 127 -5.40 9.83 4.15
CA ILE A 127 -5.40 11.08 4.92
C ILE A 127 -4.62 12.20 4.21
N PRO A 128 -5.02 13.47 4.38
CA PRO A 128 -4.24 14.59 3.87
C PRO A 128 -2.83 14.61 4.46
N GLY A 129 -1.84 14.87 3.60
CA GLY A 129 -0.44 14.98 4.03
C GLY A 129 0.26 13.65 4.29
N ILE A 130 -0.30 12.50 3.88
CA ILE A 130 0.29 11.17 4.10
C ILE A 130 1.80 11.10 3.75
N PHE A 131 2.22 11.70 2.63
CA PHE A 131 3.64 11.76 2.24
C PHE A 131 4.54 12.53 3.23
N GLN A 132 3.99 13.48 3.98
CA GLN A 132 4.72 14.18 5.04
C GLN A 132 5.01 13.23 6.21
N TYR A 133 4.09 12.32 6.55
CA TYR A 133 4.31 11.28 7.57
C TYR A 133 5.43 10.33 7.15
N TYR A 134 5.46 9.92 5.88
CA TYR A 134 6.55 9.09 5.35
C TYR A 134 7.88 9.82 5.39
N SER A 135 7.92 11.05 4.89
CA SER A 135 9.17 11.81 4.84
C SER A 135 9.78 12.02 6.24
N VAL A 136 8.98 12.35 7.26
CA VAL A 136 9.52 12.49 8.63
C VAL A 136 9.90 11.15 9.26
N ALA A 137 9.20 10.06 8.92
CA ALA A 137 9.54 8.73 9.40
C ALA A 137 10.85 8.24 8.78
N GLU A 138 11.03 8.41 7.47
CA GLU A 138 12.23 8.04 6.72
C GLU A 138 13.48 8.78 7.22
N ASP A 139 13.35 10.08 7.56
CA ASP A 139 14.45 10.85 8.14
C ASP A 139 14.94 10.22 9.47
N GLU A 140 14.02 9.86 10.37
CA GLU A 140 14.37 9.20 11.64
C GLU A 140 14.89 7.76 11.42
N LEU A 141 14.26 6.98 10.54
CA LEU A 141 14.72 5.63 10.20
C LEU A 141 16.16 5.65 9.65
N SER A 142 16.50 6.63 8.81
CA SER A 142 17.86 6.77 8.27
C SER A 142 18.90 6.97 9.38
N LYS A 143 18.54 7.66 10.46
CA LYS A 143 19.40 7.88 11.64
C LYS A 143 19.58 6.60 12.45
N ILE A 144 18.52 5.78 12.57
CA ILE A 144 18.60 4.44 13.19
C ILE A 144 19.56 3.56 12.38
N TYR A 145 19.39 3.47 11.06
CA TYR A 145 20.24 2.65 10.19
C TYR A 145 21.71 3.11 10.19
N ALA A 146 21.95 4.40 10.38
CA ALA A 146 23.29 4.96 10.56
C ALA A 146 23.85 4.79 11.98
N GLY A 147 23.14 4.11 12.89
CA GLY A 147 23.56 3.87 14.27
C GLY A 147 23.56 5.10 15.18
N LYS A 148 22.88 6.18 14.79
CA LYS A 148 22.80 7.42 15.59
C LYS A 148 21.82 7.32 16.76
N TYR A 149 20.78 6.50 16.60
CA TYR A 149 19.78 6.19 17.62
C TYR A 149 19.55 4.68 17.68
N ASP A 150 19.15 4.17 18.84
CA ASP A 150 18.56 2.84 18.92
C ASP A 150 17.14 2.82 18.35
N ALA A 151 16.59 1.62 18.14
CA ALA A 151 15.27 1.44 17.54
C ALA A 151 14.15 2.13 18.34
N GLN A 152 14.22 2.07 19.68
CA GLN A 152 13.19 2.65 20.55
C GLN A 152 13.20 4.18 20.50
N THR A 153 14.38 4.80 20.55
CA THR A 153 14.55 6.25 20.47
C THR A 153 14.08 6.76 19.12
N GLY A 154 14.47 6.12 18.03
CA GLY A 154 14.01 6.48 16.69
C GLY A 154 12.50 6.33 16.54
N ALA A 155 11.89 5.23 17.01
CA ALA A 155 10.44 5.04 16.99
C ALA A 155 9.69 6.12 17.79
N ASN A 156 10.21 6.53 18.95
CA ASN A 156 9.66 7.62 19.75
C ASN A 156 9.71 8.96 19.00
N ASN A 157 10.81 9.25 18.30
CA ASN A 157 10.94 10.47 17.50
C ASN A 157 9.92 10.49 16.35
N ILE A 158 9.75 9.36 15.66
CA ILE A 158 8.75 9.21 14.59
C ILE A 158 7.35 9.48 15.14
N ALA A 159 6.99 8.85 16.26
CA ALA A 159 5.69 9.03 16.89
C ALA A 159 5.44 10.50 17.27
N ALA A 160 6.42 11.17 17.89
CA ALA A 160 6.32 12.58 18.24
C ALA A 160 6.18 13.49 17.00
N ALA A 161 6.90 13.20 15.92
CA ALA A 161 6.81 13.94 14.67
C ALA A 161 5.43 13.77 14.01
N TRP A 162 4.87 12.56 14.00
CA TRP A 162 3.53 12.28 13.50
C TRP A 162 2.43 12.95 14.31
N GLU A 163 2.53 12.97 15.64
CA GLU A 163 1.60 13.69 16.51
C GLU A 163 1.60 15.19 16.20
N LYS A 164 2.80 15.79 16.06
CA LYS A 164 2.94 17.19 15.66
C LYS A 164 2.32 17.48 14.29
N LEU A 165 2.59 16.65 13.28
CA LEU A 165 1.99 16.79 11.95
C LEU A 165 0.47 16.64 12.01
N THR A 166 -0.03 15.68 12.79
CA THR A 166 -1.47 15.44 12.96
C THR A 166 -2.17 16.67 13.52
N ASP A 167 -1.57 17.32 14.52
CA ASP A 167 -2.12 18.51 15.14
C ASP A 167 -2.01 19.74 14.21
N GLN A 168 -0.91 19.87 13.46
CA GLN A 168 -0.73 20.94 12.47
C GLN A 168 -1.75 20.87 11.33
N ILE A 169 -2.03 19.66 10.81
CA ILE A 169 -3.01 19.45 9.73
C ILE A 169 -4.45 19.54 10.27
N GLY A 170 -4.65 19.15 11.54
CA GLY A 170 -5.91 19.16 12.24
C GLY A 170 -6.49 17.77 12.44
N ARG A 171 -6.24 17.18 13.62
CA ARG A 171 -6.63 15.82 14.01
C ARG A 171 -8.10 15.49 13.72
N LYS A 172 -9.04 16.32 14.20
CA LYS A 172 -10.48 16.09 14.02
C LYS A 172 -10.87 16.04 12.54
N LYS A 173 -10.27 16.90 11.71
CA LYS A 173 -10.52 16.95 10.27
C LYS A 173 -9.96 15.72 9.57
N GLN A 174 -8.76 15.29 9.95
CA GLN A 174 -8.17 14.05 9.41
C GLN A 174 -9.03 12.83 9.74
N VAL A 175 -9.48 12.68 11.00
CA VAL A 175 -10.38 11.60 11.39
C VAL A 175 -11.68 11.64 10.57
N ALA A 176 -12.28 12.81 10.40
CA ALA A 176 -13.50 12.96 9.61
C ALA A 176 -13.30 12.57 8.13
N LEU A 177 -12.21 13.04 7.50
CA LEU A 177 -11.88 12.71 6.11
C LEU A 177 -11.55 11.23 5.93
N TYR A 178 -10.82 10.64 6.88
CA TYR A 178 -10.49 9.22 6.84
C TYR A 178 -11.75 8.36 6.92
N ARG A 179 -12.65 8.65 7.87
CA ARG A 179 -13.95 7.96 7.97
C ARG A 179 -14.77 8.09 6.69
N ALA A 180 -14.88 9.30 6.14
CA ALA A 180 -15.57 9.54 4.88
C ALA A 180 -14.95 8.73 3.72
N SER A 181 -13.62 8.59 3.67
CA SER A 181 -12.93 7.79 2.65
C SER A 181 -13.24 6.29 2.74
N LEU A 182 -13.63 5.82 3.92
CA LEU A 182 -14.06 4.45 4.20
C LEU A 182 -15.58 4.26 4.07
N GLY A 183 -16.35 5.33 3.82
CA GLY A 183 -17.82 5.29 3.80
C GLY A 183 -18.48 5.19 5.17
N LEU A 184 -17.80 5.65 6.24
CA LEU A 184 -18.23 5.61 7.65
C LEU A 184 -18.69 6.97 8.20
#